data_AF-A0A814PTT5-F1
#
_entry.id   AF-A0A814PTT5-F1
#
_cell.length_a   1.000
_cell.length_b   1.000
_cell.length_c   1.000
_cell.angle_alpha   90.00
_cell.angle_beta   90.00
_cell.angle_gamma   90.00
#
_symmetry.space_group_name_H-M   'P 1'
#
loop_
_entity.id
_entity.type
_entity.pdbx_description
1 polymer ?
#
loop_
_entity_poly.entity_id
_entity_poly.type
_entity_poly.pdbx_seq_one_letter_code
_entity_poly.pdbx_strand_id
1 'polypeptide(L)'
;MASLSLHLLTILLGAFFIFLGHLHLTPQFFPEYHNQIKNEFGKFNKEFPLHRQTNWRPYAKNYRLATGITEVVCGALLLLGFSQTLATIVLLMIMTNATITFQKLNYRIEYIGAAIFISFLLVVRLVLVSKSKVKHAVKATKEKIEKKVK
;
A
#
# COMPACT_ATOMS: atom_id res chain seq x y z
N MET A 1 7.35 -22.15 7.60
CA MET A 1 5.97 -21.78 7.97
C MET A 1 6.00 -20.29 8.25
N ALA A 2 5.32 -19.47 7.44
CA ALA A 2 5.14 -18.07 7.81
C ALA A 2 4.48 -18.05 9.19
N SER A 3 4.99 -17.22 10.11
CA SER A 3 4.38 -17.11 11.43
C SER A 3 2.92 -16.70 11.27
N LEU A 4 2.03 -17.23 12.11
CA LEU A 4 0.59 -16.91 12.09
C LEU A 4 0.35 -15.38 12.01
N SER A 5 1.21 -14.61 12.67
CA SER A 5 1.24 -13.14 12.63
C SER A 5 1.43 -12.55 11.22
N LEU A 6 2.31 -13.11 10.40
CA LEU A 6 2.53 -12.66 9.01
C LEU A 6 1.31 -12.92 8.12
N HIS A 7 0.63 -14.04 8.37
CA HIS A 7 -0.56 -14.42 7.63
C HIS A 7 -1.74 -13.51 7.99
N LEU A 8 -2.00 -13.31 9.29
CA LEU A 8 -3.04 -12.41 9.77
C LEU A 8 -2.81 -10.96 9.30
N LEU A 9 -1.57 -10.46 9.39
CA LEU A 9 -1.23 -9.11 8.93
C LEU A 9 -1.48 -8.97 7.42
N THR A 10 -1.18 -10.01 6.63
CA THR A 10 -1.43 -10.00 5.19
C THR A 10 -2.91 -9.98 4.86
N ILE A 11 -3.72 -10.79 5.55
CA ILE A 11 -5.17 -10.82 5.35
C ILE A 11 -5.79 -9.47 5.73
N LEU A 12 -5.43 -8.94 6.90
CA LEU A 12 -5.96 -7.68 7.41
C LEU A 12 -5.64 -6.52 6.47
N LEU A 13 -4.37 -6.37 6.07
CA LEU A 13 -3.97 -5.31 5.15
C LEU A 13 -4.59 -5.50 3.76
N GLY A 14 -4.59 -6.73 3.23
CA GLY A 14 -5.14 -7.03 1.90
C GLY A 14 -6.62 -6.67 1.82
N ALA A 15 -7.43 -7.12 2.79
CA ALA A 15 -8.85 -6.79 2.86
C ALA A 15 -9.07 -5.28 3.04
N PHE A 16 -8.28 -4.63 3.89
CA PHE A 16 -8.37 -3.19 4.15
C PHE A 16 -8.07 -2.36 2.89
N PHE A 17 -7.03 -2.72 2.12
CA PHE A 17 -6.72 -2.02 0.86
C PHE A 17 -7.75 -2.24 -0.24
N ILE A 18 -8.34 -3.44 -0.32
CA ILE A 18 -9.46 -3.69 -1.25
C ILE A 18 -10.65 -2.81 -0.88
N PHE A 19 -10.95 -2.67 0.42
CA PHE A 19 -12.01 -1.80 0.90
C PHE A 19 -11.75 -0.33 0.58
N LEU A 20 -10.55 0.19 0.90
CA LEU A 20 -10.15 1.56 0.57
C LEU A 20 -10.19 1.84 -0.94
N GLY A 21 -9.69 0.91 -1.76
CA GLY A 21 -9.74 1.04 -3.21
C GLY A 21 -11.17 1.03 -3.75
N HIS A 22 -12.07 0.24 -3.16
CA HIS A 22 -13.50 0.29 -3.49
C HIS A 22 -14.15 1.62 -3.11
N LEU A 23 -13.75 2.26 -2.02
CA LEU A 23 -14.21 3.61 -1.67
C LEU A 23 -13.74 4.67 -2.68
N HIS A 24 -12.54 4.51 -3.24
CA HIS A 24 -12.07 5.35 -4.34
C HIS A 24 -12.89 5.14 -5.64
N LEU A 25 -13.31 3.90 -5.93
CA LEU A 25 -13.98 3.53 -7.18
C LEU A 25 -15.49 3.76 -7.15
N THR A 26 -16.14 3.42 -6.04
CA THR A 26 -17.60 3.26 -5.97
C THR A 26 -18.26 4.53 -5.42
N PRO A 27 -19.04 5.26 -6.22
CA PRO A 27 -19.77 6.45 -5.77
C PRO A 27 -20.99 6.15 -4.87
N GLN A 28 -21.36 4.88 -4.69
CA GLN A 28 -22.70 4.48 -4.25
C GLN A 28 -22.90 4.40 -2.74
N PHE A 29 -21.84 4.40 -1.93
CA PHE A 29 -22.01 4.25 -0.47
C PHE A 29 -22.35 5.59 0.22
N PHE A 30 -21.82 6.72 -0.27
CA PHE A 30 -22.15 8.08 0.23
C PHE A 30 -21.91 9.16 -0.85
N PRO A 31 -22.95 9.67 -1.54
CA PRO A 31 -22.78 10.66 -2.61
C PRO A 31 -22.11 11.97 -2.15
N GLU A 32 -22.32 12.39 -0.90
CA GLU A 32 -21.64 13.54 -0.30
C GLU A 32 -20.13 13.31 -0.14
N TYR A 33 -19.75 12.10 0.28
CA TYR A 33 -18.34 11.70 0.44
C TYR A 33 -17.64 11.60 -0.91
N HIS A 34 -18.33 11.12 -1.95
CA HIS A 34 -17.79 11.06 -3.31
C HIS A 34 -17.48 12.45 -3.88
N ASN A 35 -18.35 13.43 -3.64
CA ASN A 35 -18.13 14.82 -4.06
C ASN A 35 -17.01 15.49 -3.25
N GLN A 36 -16.88 15.20 -1.96
CA GLN A 36 -15.72 15.63 -1.16
C GLN A 36 -14.42 15.03 -1.73
N ILE A 37 -14.36 13.71 -1.96
CA ILE A 37 -13.17 13.06 -2.55
C ILE A 37 -12.83 13.68 -3.91
N LYS A 38 -13.81 13.96 -4.78
CA LYS A 38 -13.56 14.65 -6.07
C LYS A 38 -12.90 16.01 -5.88
N ASN A 39 -13.42 16.83 -4.96
CA ASN A 39 -12.87 18.15 -4.66
C ASN A 39 -11.45 18.05 -4.07
N GLU A 40 -11.21 17.06 -3.22
CA GLU A 40 -9.90 16.82 -2.62
C GLU A 40 -8.87 16.32 -3.63
N PHE A 41 -9.26 15.45 -4.56
CA PHE A 41 -8.42 15.06 -5.70
C PHE A 41 -8.11 16.24 -6.64
N GLY A 42 -9.01 17.24 -6.72
CA GLY A 42 -8.74 18.51 -7.37
C GLY A 42 -7.59 19.29 -6.69
N LYS A 43 -7.47 19.20 -5.37
CA LYS A 43 -6.35 19.77 -4.60
C LYS A 43 -5.10 18.90 -4.67
N PHE A 44 -5.23 17.57 -4.65
CA PHE A 44 -4.11 16.62 -4.78
C PHE A 44 -3.35 16.80 -6.10
N ASN A 45 -4.05 17.15 -7.19
CA ASN A 45 -3.42 17.46 -8.47
C ASN A 45 -2.48 18.69 -8.41
N LYS A 46 -2.75 19.66 -7.52
CA LYS A 46 -1.87 20.83 -7.34
C LYS A 46 -0.60 20.48 -6.58
N GLU A 47 -0.70 19.56 -5.62
CA GLU A 47 0.39 19.22 -4.70
C GLU A 47 1.19 17.97 -5.10
N PHE A 48 0.89 17.41 -6.27
CA PHE A 48 1.48 16.17 -6.77
C PHE A 48 3.02 16.24 -6.72
N PRO A 49 3.70 15.38 -5.94
CA PRO A 49 5.14 15.51 -5.67
C PRO A 49 5.99 15.40 -6.94
N LEU A 50 5.53 14.67 -7.95
CA LEU A 50 6.19 14.51 -9.24
C LEU A 50 5.93 15.68 -10.21
N HIS A 51 5.00 16.60 -9.91
CA HIS A 51 4.80 17.81 -10.72
C HIS A 51 6.08 18.63 -10.82
N ARG A 52 6.84 18.71 -9.73
CA ARG A 52 8.10 19.48 -9.67
C ARG A 52 9.19 18.92 -10.59
N GLN A 53 9.12 17.64 -10.97
CA GLN A 53 10.11 16.99 -11.82
C GLN A 53 9.63 16.78 -13.27
N THR A 54 8.32 16.60 -13.48
CA THR A 54 7.77 16.21 -14.79
C THR A 54 6.86 17.26 -15.43
N ASN A 55 6.51 18.35 -14.73
CA ASN A 55 5.52 19.38 -15.14
C ASN A 55 4.17 18.83 -15.62
N TRP A 56 3.91 17.54 -15.42
CA TRP A 56 2.71 16.87 -15.87
C TRP A 56 1.70 16.79 -14.74
N ARG A 57 0.47 17.21 -15.03
CA ARG A 57 -0.67 17.22 -14.10
C ARG A 57 -1.71 16.20 -14.56
N PRO A 58 -1.79 15.02 -13.93
CA PRO A 58 -2.83 14.05 -14.28
C PRO A 58 -4.20 14.63 -13.92
N TYR A 59 -5.17 14.48 -14.83
CA TYR A 59 -6.56 14.89 -14.56
C TYR A 59 -7.09 14.19 -13.30
N ALA A 60 -7.70 14.93 -12.37
CA ALA A 60 -8.08 14.45 -11.04
C ALA A 60 -8.94 13.17 -11.06
N LYS A 61 -9.83 13.04 -12.05
CA LYS A 61 -10.65 11.83 -12.25
C LYS A 61 -9.79 10.60 -12.57
N ASN A 62 -8.78 10.75 -13.41
CA ASN A 62 -7.89 9.66 -13.84
C ASN A 62 -6.92 9.29 -12.73
N TYR A 63 -6.43 10.28 -11.97
CA TYR A 63 -5.57 10.03 -10.81
C TYR A 63 -6.30 9.19 -9.75
N ARG A 64 -7.54 9.57 -9.39
CA ARG A 64 -8.38 8.81 -8.44
C ARG A 64 -8.68 7.40 -8.90
N LEU A 65 -8.98 7.23 -10.19
CA LEU A 65 -9.26 5.93 -10.78
C LEU A 65 -8.01 5.04 -10.76
N ALA A 66 -6.86 5.59 -11.17
CA ALA A 66 -5.60 4.87 -11.20
C ALA A 66 -5.16 4.42 -9.80
N THR A 67 -5.21 5.31 -8.79
CA THR A 67 -4.86 4.95 -7.42
C THR A 67 -5.82 3.90 -6.85
N GLY A 68 -7.14 4.07 -7.05
CA GLY A 68 -8.14 3.11 -6.59
C GLY A 68 -7.99 1.72 -7.21
N ILE A 69 -7.80 1.63 -8.54
CA ILE A 69 -7.55 0.34 -9.22
C ILE A 69 -6.26 -0.29 -8.68
N THR A 70 -5.20 0.50 -8.53
CA THR A 70 -3.90 -0.02 -8.05
C THR A 70 -4.00 -0.56 -6.63
N GLU A 71 -4.75 0.10 -5.75
CA GLU A 71 -5.00 -0.37 -4.39
C GLU A 71 -5.77 -1.69 -4.37
N VAL A 72 -6.86 -1.81 -5.15
CA VAL A 72 -7.65 -3.05 -5.23
C VAL A 72 -6.80 -4.19 -5.79
N VAL A 73 -6.09 -3.96 -6.89
CA VAL A 73 -5.25 -4.98 -7.53
C VAL A 73 -4.13 -5.41 -6.59
N CYS A 74 -3.41 -4.48 -5.96
CA CYS A 74 -2.34 -4.82 -5.02
C CYS A 74 -2.87 -5.50 -3.75
N GLY A 75 -4.02 -5.08 -3.24
CA GLY A 75 -4.70 -5.73 -2.11
C GLY A 75 -5.11 -7.17 -2.44
N ALA A 76 -5.65 -7.41 -3.64
CA ALA A 76 -5.98 -8.75 -4.13
C ALA A 76 -4.73 -9.62 -4.31
N LEU A 77 -3.67 -9.08 -4.92
CA LEU A 77 -2.38 -9.78 -5.07
C LEU A 77 -1.78 -10.16 -3.70
N LEU A 78 -1.92 -9.29 -2.70
CA LEU A 78 -1.51 -9.58 -1.33
C LEU A 78 -2.24 -10.80 -0.75
N LEU A 79 -3.56 -10.86 -0.92
CA LEU A 79 -4.41 -11.96 -0.42
C LEU A 79 -4.16 -13.28 -1.17
N LEU A 80 -4.04 -13.21 -2.50
CA LEU A 80 -3.82 -14.38 -3.37
C LEU A 80 -2.42 -14.98 -3.21
N GLY A 81 -1.51 -14.30 -2.53
CA GLY A 81 -0.15 -14.78 -2.34
C GLY A 81 0.78 -14.54 -3.53
N PHE A 82 0.31 -13.86 -4.58
CA PHE A 82 1.09 -13.62 -5.80
C PHE A 82 1.90 -12.32 -5.68
N SER A 83 3.22 -12.38 -5.90
CA SER A 83 4.12 -11.21 -5.91
C SER A 83 3.94 -10.27 -4.70
N GLN A 84 3.70 -10.85 -3.51
CA GLN A 84 3.34 -10.10 -2.30
C GLN A 84 4.35 -9.02 -1.91
N THR A 85 5.64 -9.22 -2.19
CA THR A 85 6.68 -8.21 -1.93
C THR A 85 6.49 -6.99 -2.81
N LEU A 86 6.22 -7.18 -4.10
CA LEU A 86 5.99 -6.08 -5.04
C LEU A 86 4.70 -5.32 -4.71
N ALA A 87 3.61 -6.03 -4.44
CA ALA A 87 2.34 -5.42 -4.03
C ALA A 87 2.49 -4.56 -2.76
N THR A 88 3.26 -5.04 -1.77
CA THR A 88 3.54 -4.28 -0.54
C THR A 88 4.35 -3.01 -0.81
N ILE A 89 5.35 -3.09 -1.70
CA ILE A 89 6.18 -1.94 -2.07
C ILE A 89 5.34 -0.88 -2.80
N VAL A 90 4.47 -1.29 -3.73
CA VAL A 90 3.56 -0.38 -4.45
C VAL A 90 2.58 0.28 -3.49
N LEU A 91 1.94 -0.47 -2.61
CA LEU A 91 1.02 0.08 -1.60
C LEU A 91 1.72 1.05 -0.65
N LEU A 92 2.97 0.76 -0.27
CA LEU A 92 3.77 1.63 0.58
C LEU A 92 4.12 2.95 -0.11
N MET A 93 4.42 2.93 -1.41
CA MET A 93 4.60 4.15 -2.20
C MET A 93 3.32 4.99 -2.24
N ILE A 94 2.16 4.36 -2.44
CA ILE A 94 0.87 5.06 -2.48
C ILE A 94 0.56 5.71 -1.12
N MET A 95 0.71 4.98 -0.02
CA MET A 95 0.45 5.53 1.33
C MET A 95 1.43 6.64 1.73
N THR A 96 2.70 6.53 1.30
CA THR A 96 3.70 7.59 1.52
C THR A 96 3.34 8.85 0.73
N ASN A 97 2.96 8.72 -0.54
CA ASN A 97 2.48 9.85 -1.33
C ASN A 97 1.22 10.48 -0.73
N ALA A 98 0.29 9.67 -0.22
CA ALA A 98 -0.91 10.16 0.47
C ALA A 98 -0.54 10.96 1.71
N THR A 99 0.42 10.48 2.52
CA THR A 99 0.87 11.15 3.74
C THR A 99 1.47 12.53 3.43
N ILE A 100 2.38 12.62 2.45
CA ILE A 100 2.98 13.90 2.02
C ILE A 100 1.88 14.86 1.53
N THR A 101 0.91 14.34 0.78
CA THR A 101 -0.19 15.15 0.25
C THR A 101 -1.09 15.69 1.37
N PHE A 102 -1.43 14.86 2.36
CA PHE A 102 -2.21 15.29 3.52
C PHE A 102 -1.49 16.33 4.38
N GLN A 103 -0.17 16.20 4.54
CA GLN A 103 0.64 17.20 5.23
C GLN A 103 0.62 18.56 4.52
N LYS A 104 0.81 18.57 3.20
CA LYS A 104 0.79 19.81 2.40
C LYS A 104 -0.58 20.51 2.41
N LEU A 105 -1.66 19.73 2.45
CA LEU A 105 -3.02 20.24 2.45
C LEU A 105 -3.57 20.54 3.85
N ASN A 106 -2.74 20.43 4.90
CA ASN A 106 -3.11 20.69 6.29
C ASN A 106 -4.41 19.97 6.71
N TYR A 107 -4.51 18.69 6.34
CA TYR A 107 -5.62 17.84 6.78
C TYR A 107 -5.63 17.62 8.29
N ARG A 108 -6.79 17.25 8.84
CA ARG A 108 -6.91 16.88 10.26
C ARG A 108 -5.92 15.75 10.59
N ILE A 109 -5.35 15.82 11.79
CA ILE A 109 -4.32 14.89 12.29
C ILE A 109 -4.80 13.44 12.26
N GLU A 110 -6.11 13.21 12.40
CA GLU A 110 -6.75 11.89 12.29
C GLU A 110 -6.43 11.18 10.96
N TYR A 111 -6.50 11.90 9.83
CA TYR A 111 -6.26 11.34 8.50
C TYR A 111 -4.76 11.12 8.23
N ILE A 112 -3.93 12.06 8.68
CA ILE A 112 -2.46 11.94 8.58
C ILE A 112 -1.98 10.77 9.45
N GLY A 113 -2.49 10.65 10.66
CA GLY A 113 -2.18 9.57 11.60
C GLY A 113 -2.56 8.21 11.05
N ALA A 114 -3.76 8.07 10.46
CA ALA A 114 -4.17 6.84 9.79
C ALA A 114 -3.22 6.44 8.65
N ALA A 115 -2.87 7.39 7.76
CA ALA A 115 -1.95 7.12 6.65
C ALA A 115 -0.54 6.70 7.11
N ILE A 116 -0.01 7.35 8.15
CA ILE A 116 1.27 7.00 8.77
C ILE A 116 1.20 5.61 9.41
N PHE A 117 0.13 5.32 10.15
CA PHE A 117 -0.05 4.03 10.81
C PHE A 117 -0.10 2.89 9.79
N ILE A 118 -0.86 3.04 8.71
CA ILE A 118 -0.94 2.06 7.62
C ILE A 118 0.43 1.90 6.92
N SER A 119 1.13 3.01 6.66
CA SER A 119 2.48 2.98 6.09
C SER A 119 3.45 2.21 6.98
N PHE A 120 3.39 2.43 8.29
CA PHE A 120 4.20 1.72 9.27
C PHE A 120 3.90 0.21 9.28
N LEU A 121 2.63 -0.20 9.23
CA LEU A 121 2.25 -1.61 9.14
C LEU A 121 2.79 -2.29 7.88
N LEU A 122 2.82 -1.59 6.74
CA LEU A 122 3.42 -2.08 5.49
C LEU A 122 4.94 -2.27 5.62
N VAL A 123 5.64 -1.33 6.27
CA VAL A 123 7.09 -1.45 6.55
C VAL A 123 7.35 -2.67 7.43
N VAL A 124 6.59 -2.82 8.52
CA VAL A 124 6.73 -3.97 9.43
C VAL A 124 6.54 -5.27 8.67
N ARG A 125 5.50 -5.36 7.81
CA ARG A 125 5.29 -6.52 6.95
C ARG A 125 6.51 -6.81 6.07
N LEU A 126 7.06 -5.78 5.42
CA LEU A 126 8.22 -5.92 4.54
C LEU A 126 9.45 -6.43 5.27
N VAL A 127 9.72 -5.90 6.47
CA VAL A 127 10.82 -6.36 7.35
C VAL A 127 10.62 -7.82 7.76
N LEU A 128 9.41 -8.20 8.17
CA LEU A 128 9.11 -9.58 8.57
C LEU A 128 9.26 -10.57 7.41
N VAL A 129 8.82 -10.20 6.22
CA VAL A 129 9.01 -11.02 5.00
C VAL A 129 10.50 -11.18 4.69
N SER A 130 11.27 -10.10 4.74
CA SER A 130 12.73 -10.15 4.51
C SER A 130 13.43 -11.06 5.53
N LYS A 131 13.11 -10.94 6.83
CA LYS A 131 13.63 -11.83 7.87
C LYS A 131 13.27 -13.29 7.61
N SER A 132 12.06 -13.57 7.17
CA SER A 132 11.63 -14.94 6.85
C SER A 132 12.44 -15.53 5.69
N LYS A 133 12.66 -14.77 4.61
CA LYS A 133 13.46 -15.19 3.44
C LYS A 133 14.90 -15.50 3.83
N VAL A 134 15.53 -14.63 4.63
CA VAL A 134 16.91 -14.83 5.12
C VAL A 134 17.00 -16.11 5.94
N LYS A 135 16.07 -16.34 6.88
CA LYS A 135 16.03 -17.56 7.70
C LYS A 135 15.92 -18.83 6.84
N HIS A 136 15.10 -18.80 5.80
CA HIS A 136 14.95 -19.92 4.87
C HIS A 136 16.23 -20.17 4.04
N ALA A 137 16.88 -19.11 3.55
CA ALA A 137 18.15 -19.22 2.82
C ALA A 137 19.26 -19.83 3.69
N VAL A 138 19.41 -19.38 4.94
CA VAL A 138 20.39 -19.92 5.89
C VAL A 138 20.16 -21.41 6.16
N LYS A 139 18.90 -21.82 6.34
CA LYS A 139 18.56 -23.24 6.56
C LYS A 139 18.91 -24.11 5.34
N ALA A 140 18.58 -23.66 4.12
CA ALA A 140 18.89 -24.38 2.89
C ALA A 140 20.40 -24.52 2.66
N THR A 141 21.19 -23.50 3.01
CA THR A 141 22.66 -23.56 2.93
C THR A 141 23.22 -24.57 3.94
N LYS A 142 22.72 -24.61 5.18
CA LYS A 142 23.15 -25.61 6.18
C LYS A 142 22.86 -27.05 5.73
N GLU A 143 21.66 -27.32 5.22
CA GLU A 143 21.30 -28.65 4.71
C GLU A 143 22.17 -29.07 3.51
N LYS A 144 22.59 -28.13 2.65
CA LYS A 144 23.53 -28.41 1.56
C LYS A 144 24.95 -28.74 2.06
N ILE A 145 25.39 -28.07 3.14
CA ILE A 145 26.71 -28.34 3.74
C ILE A 145 26.71 -29.73 4.41
N GLU A 146 25.69 -30.06 5.20
CA GLU A 146 25.58 -31.37 5.86
C GLU A 146 25.52 -32.54 4.86
N LYS A 147 24.85 -32.35 3.71
CA LYS A 147 24.81 -33.36 2.63
C LYS A 147 26.13 -33.50 1.85
N LYS A 148 27.05 -32.53 1.95
CA LYS A 148 28.38 -32.60 1.32
C LYS A 148 29.44 -33.25 2.22
N VAL A 149 29.18 -33.30 3.52
CA VAL A 149 30.10 -33.84 4.54
C VAL A 149 29.81 -35.32 4.82
N LYS A 150 28.62 -35.81 4.46
CA LYS A 150 28.29 -37.25 4.38
C LYS A 150 28.56 -37.79 2.98
#